data_AF-B5H851-F1
#
_entry.id   AF-B5H851-F1
#
_cell.length_a   1.000
_cell.length_b   1.000
_cell.length_c   1.000
_cell.angle_alpha   90.00
_cell.angle_beta   90.00
_cell.angle_gamma   90.00
#
_symmetry.space_group_name_H-M   'P 1'
#
loop_
_entity.id
_entity.type
_entity.pdbx_description
1 polymer ?
#
loop_
_entity_poly.entity_id
_entity_poly.type
_entity_poly.pdbx_seq_one_letter_code
_entity_poly.pdbx_strand_id
1 'polypeptide(L)'
;MIFRTTRGRLAGALIAACATGAMALSSSPASAKVSDGYIRGYDMVEGDWSDEGVISAGEYSSSTATCMWQRILRAHGAPKPSGLLFSESDIDGHFGPNTTHATKWLQWKFGLVDSPSKADGRVGPNTFRAAQKYLVRTGGITTPGSTVYFRYEGWRYGTNMSRNGQGIYVFQDGTDHARQANYDSNECD
;
A
#
# COMPACT_ATOMS: atom_id res chain seq x y z
N MET A 1 -52.31 -67.73 15.80
CA MET A 1 -50.87 -67.43 15.63
C MET A 1 -50.40 -66.70 16.89
N ILE A 2 -49.72 -67.38 17.81
CA ILE A 2 -48.25 -67.46 17.98
C ILE A 2 -47.64 -66.18 18.60
N PHE A 3 -47.06 -66.42 19.79
CA PHE A 3 -46.21 -65.62 20.68
C PHE A 3 -45.27 -64.56 20.07
N ARG A 4 -44.99 -63.48 20.83
CA ARG A 4 -43.72 -63.29 21.58
C ARG A 4 -43.59 -61.88 22.20
N THR A 5 -43.31 -61.83 23.50
CA THR A 5 -42.55 -60.74 24.14
C THR A 5 -41.06 -60.89 23.78
N THR A 6 -40.35 -59.80 23.45
CA THR A 6 -38.88 -59.83 23.31
C THR A 6 -38.23 -58.56 23.83
N ARG A 7 -37.14 -58.79 24.58
CA ARG A 7 -36.22 -57.86 25.24
C ARG A 7 -35.25 -57.20 24.23
N GLY A 8 -34.72 -56.03 24.57
CA GLY A 8 -33.25 -55.85 24.57
C GLY A 8 -32.61 -54.76 23.70
N ARG A 9 -31.72 -54.01 24.38
CA ARG A 9 -30.37 -53.55 24.00
C ARG A 9 -30.18 -52.22 23.21
N LEU A 10 -29.60 -51.26 23.94
CA LEU A 10 -28.37 -50.48 23.68
C LEU A 10 -28.13 -49.89 22.26
N ALA A 11 -28.13 -48.55 22.21
CA ALA A 11 -27.17 -47.71 21.49
C ALA A 11 -27.28 -46.28 22.11
N GLY A 12 -26.26 -45.57 22.58
CA GLY A 12 -24.85 -45.60 22.26
C GLY A 12 -24.51 -44.55 21.20
N ALA A 13 -24.58 -43.25 21.52
CA ALA A 13 -23.85 -42.18 20.81
C ALA A 13 -23.83 -40.88 21.64
N LEU A 14 -22.68 -40.60 22.25
CA LEU A 14 -22.27 -39.26 22.65
C LEU A 14 -22.02 -38.44 21.38
N ILE A 15 -22.63 -37.27 21.24
CA ILE A 15 -22.13 -36.23 20.35
C ILE A 15 -21.69 -35.06 21.23
N ALA A 16 -20.42 -35.09 21.60
CA ALA A 16 -19.67 -33.87 21.85
C ALA A 16 -19.04 -33.47 20.51
N ALA A 17 -19.38 -32.30 19.99
CA ALA A 17 -18.63 -31.64 18.93
C ALA A 17 -18.60 -30.14 19.22
N CYS A 18 -17.51 -29.70 19.86
CA CYS A 18 -17.06 -28.33 19.78
C CYS A 18 -16.75 -28.01 18.31
N ALA A 19 -17.39 -26.97 17.76
CA ALA A 19 -16.93 -26.33 16.54
C ALA A 19 -16.68 -24.85 16.84
N THR A 20 -15.40 -24.58 17.04
CA THR A 20 -14.71 -23.30 16.96
C THR A 20 -15.07 -22.49 15.72
N GLY A 21 -15.20 -21.17 15.91
CA GLY A 21 -14.54 -20.14 15.11
C GLY A 21 -14.83 -20.06 13.60
N ALA A 22 -15.41 -18.93 13.20
CA ALA A 22 -14.87 -18.14 12.09
C ALA A 22 -15.35 -16.70 12.25
N MET A 23 -14.51 -15.84 12.85
CA MET A 23 -14.60 -14.42 12.48
C MET A 23 -14.27 -14.38 11.00
N ALA A 24 -15.26 -14.03 10.17
CA ALA A 24 -15.02 -13.74 8.78
C ALA A 24 -14.11 -12.51 8.70
N LEU A 25 -12.80 -12.72 8.70
CA LEU A 25 -11.84 -11.74 8.21
C LEU A 25 -12.13 -11.60 6.72
N SER A 26 -12.96 -10.64 6.36
CA SER A 26 -13.10 -10.20 4.97
C SER A 26 -11.77 -9.59 4.54
N SER A 27 -10.86 -10.43 4.07
CA SER A 27 -9.70 -10.02 3.27
C SER A 27 -10.16 -9.96 1.82
N SER A 28 -10.89 -8.90 1.47
CA SER A 28 -11.10 -8.55 0.07
C SER A 28 -9.85 -7.84 -0.46
N PRO A 29 -9.53 -8.01 -1.75
CA PRO A 29 -8.21 -8.46 -2.18
C PRO A 29 -7.20 -7.33 -2.23
N ALA A 30 -5.95 -7.67 -1.92
CA ALA A 30 -4.79 -6.96 -2.42
C ALA A 30 -4.62 -7.40 -3.88
N SER A 31 -4.56 -6.46 -4.81
CA SER A 31 -4.13 -6.73 -6.18
C SER A 31 -3.34 -5.53 -6.67
N ALA A 32 -2.05 -5.60 -6.47
CA ALA A 32 -1.01 -4.82 -7.07
C ALA A 32 0.09 -5.84 -7.36
N LYS A 33 0.31 -6.12 -8.65
CA LYS A 33 1.39 -7.01 -9.06
C LYS A 33 2.44 -6.17 -9.73
N VAL A 34 3.67 -6.30 -9.25
CA VAL A 34 4.85 -5.71 -9.87
C VAL A 34 4.96 -6.07 -11.36
N SER A 35 4.48 -7.26 -11.74
CA SER A 35 4.40 -7.72 -13.13
C SER A 35 3.55 -6.84 -14.05
N ASP A 36 2.70 -5.98 -13.48
CA ASP A 36 1.86 -5.08 -14.25
C ASP A 36 2.58 -3.78 -14.63
N GLY A 37 3.76 -3.52 -14.05
CA GLY A 37 4.62 -2.38 -14.38
C GLY A 37 4.27 -1.07 -13.70
N TYR A 38 3.24 -1.03 -12.83
CA TYR A 38 2.78 0.20 -12.15
C TYR A 38 2.35 -0.04 -10.71
N ILE A 39 2.41 1.02 -9.89
CA ILE A 39 1.63 1.13 -8.65
C ILE A 39 0.15 1.23 -9.04
N ARG A 40 -0.66 0.27 -8.60
CA ARG A 40 -2.04 0.11 -9.06
C ARG A 40 -2.94 -0.62 -8.09
N GLY A 41 -4.25 -0.35 -8.16
CA GLY A 41 -5.30 -1.10 -7.47
C GLY A 41 -6.45 -1.48 -8.40
N TYR A 42 -6.95 -2.71 -8.30
CA TYR A 42 -7.99 -3.24 -9.20
C TYR A 42 -9.41 -3.03 -8.69
N ASP A 43 -9.59 -2.91 -7.38
CA ASP A 43 -10.90 -3.00 -6.73
C ASP A 43 -11.21 -1.73 -5.91
N MET A 44 -11.74 -1.90 -4.69
CA MET A 44 -11.98 -0.81 -3.77
C MET A 44 -10.66 -0.13 -3.42
N VAL A 45 -10.71 1.20 -3.32
CA VAL A 45 -9.55 2.04 -3.00
C VAL A 45 -8.84 1.61 -1.71
N GLU A 46 -9.57 1.03 -0.76
CA GLU A 46 -8.99 0.51 0.46
C GLU A 46 -8.14 -0.73 0.16
N GLY A 47 -6.85 -0.65 0.48
CA GLY A 47 -5.92 -1.75 0.25
C GLY A 47 -5.14 -1.68 -1.05
N ASP A 48 -5.44 -0.75 -1.97
CA ASP A 48 -4.74 -0.60 -3.25
C ASP A 48 -3.20 -0.70 -3.21
N TRP A 49 -2.52 -0.16 -2.20
CA TRP A 49 -1.05 -0.20 -2.16
C TRP A 49 -0.48 -1.38 -1.35
N SER A 50 -1.33 -2.29 -0.91
CA SER A 50 -1.01 -3.26 0.15
C SER A 50 -0.18 -4.46 -0.29
N ASP A 51 0.03 -4.63 -1.58
CA ASP A 51 0.79 -5.70 -2.21
C ASP A 51 1.75 -5.20 -3.30
N GLU A 52 2.03 -3.90 -3.28
CA GLU A 52 2.96 -3.25 -4.21
C GLU A 52 4.38 -3.81 -4.12
N GLY A 53 5.08 -3.68 -5.24
CA GLY A 53 6.49 -4.05 -5.36
C GLY A 53 7.39 -3.25 -4.45
N VAL A 54 8.54 -3.83 -4.10
CA VAL A 54 9.50 -3.14 -3.26
C VAL A 54 10.25 -2.10 -4.09
N ILE A 55 10.14 -0.83 -3.70
CA ILE A 55 11.00 0.24 -4.24
C ILE A 55 12.15 0.49 -3.27
N SER A 56 13.39 0.48 -3.76
CA SER A 56 14.58 0.72 -2.95
C SER A 56 15.77 1.16 -3.80
N ALA A 57 16.91 1.41 -3.14
CA ALA A 57 18.18 1.66 -3.84
C ALA A 57 18.64 0.47 -4.71
N GLY A 58 18.12 -0.74 -4.46
CA GLY A 58 18.44 -1.94 -5.25
C GLY A 58 17.33 -2.41 -6.20
N GLU A 59 16.13 -1.84 -6.10
CA GLU A 59 14.95 -2.27 -6.86
C GLU A 59 14.15 -1.05 -7.31
N TYR A 60 13.94 -0.91 -8.62
CA TYR A 60 13.23 0.24 -9.20
C TYR A 60 13.84 1.59 -8.75
N SER A 61 15.16 1.61 -8.57
CA SER A 61 15.93 2.73 -8.01
C SER A 61 15.99 3.95 -8.94
N SER A 62 15.51 3.83 -10.17
CA SER A 62 15.35 4.90 -11.16
C SER A 62 14.01 4.69 -11.84
N SER A 63 12.93 5.21 -11.25
CA SER A 63 11.56 4.95 -11.73
C SER A 63 10.59 6.06 -11.38
N THR A 64 9.49 6.14 -12.13
CA THR A 64 8.40 7.08 -11.88
C THR A 64 7.63 6.72 -10.60
N ALA A 65 7.60 5.44 -10.24
CA ALA A 65 7.15 4.96 -8.94
C ALA A 65 8.01 5.49 -7.78
N THR A 66 9.33 5.61 -7.97
CA THR A 66 10.22 6.30 -7.01
C THR A 66 9.86 7.77 -6.89
N CYS A 67 9.52 8.47 -7.97
CA CYS A 67 9.08 9.86 -7.88
C CYS A 67 7.78 10.00 -7.05
N MET A 68 6.83 9.08 -7.25
CA MET A 68 5.61 9.04 -6.46
C MET A 68 5.95 8.93 -4.97
N TRP A 69 6.90 8.05 -4.63
CA TRP A 69 7.35 7.89 -3.25
C TRP A 69 8.07 9.14 -2.72
N GLN A 70 8.94 9.77 -3.49
CA GLN A 70 9.61 11.02 -3.11
C GLN A 70 8.62 12.15 -2.84
N ARG A 71 7.50 12.21 -3.57
CA ARG A 71 6.39 13.14 -3.28
C ARG A 71 5.76 12.87 -1.91
N ILE A 72 5.59 11.59 -1.56
CA ILE A 72 5.12 11.18 -0.23
C ILE A 72 6.12 11.60 0.87
N LEU A 73 7.42 11.41 0.64
CA LEU A 73 8.47 11.85 1.55
C LEU A 73 8.43 13.38 1.78
N ARG A 74 8.28 14.14 0.69
CA ARG A 74 8.10 15.60 0.75
C ARG A 74 6.83 15.99 1.50
N ALA A 75 5.70 15.34 1.22
CA ALA A 75 4.42 15.62 1.86
C ALA A 75 4.51 15.50 3.39
N HIS A 76 5.26 14.52 3.88
CA HIS A 76 5.52 14.33 5.32
C HIS A 76 6.63 15.21 5.88
N GLY A 77 7.37 15.94 5.03
CA GLY A 77 8.52 16.72 5.45
C GLY A 77 9.63 15.85 6.03
N ALA A 78 9.91 14.70 5.42
CA ALA A 78 10.97 13.80 5.87
C ALA A 78 12.34 14.51 5.81
N PRO A 79 13.24 14.31 6.79
CA PRO A 79 14.57 14.88 6.75
C PRO A 79 15.50 14.11 5.79
N LYS A 80 16.49 14.80 5.25
CA LYS A 80 17.64 14.25 4.54
C LYS A 80 18.81 14.07 5.52
N PRO A 81 19.88 13.33 5.16
CA PRO A 81 21.07 13.20 6.00
C PRO A 81 21.70 14.54 6.40
N SER A 82 21.56 15.59 5.58
CA SER A 82 22.01 16.94 5.88
C SER A 82 21.21 17.67 6.96
N GLY A 83 20.10 17.09 7.44
CA GLY A 83 19.16 17.72 8.37
C GLY A 83 18.14 18.64 7.69
N LEU A 84 18.33 18.97 6.40
CA LEU A 84 17.32 19.69 5.61
C LEU A 84 16.14 18.78 5.29
N LEU A 85 14.95 19.37 5.11
CA LEU A 85 13.77 18.61 4.72
C LEU A 85 13.81 18.23 3.25
N PHE A 86 13.17 17.11 2.92
CA PHE A 86 12.90 16.68 1.56
C PHE A 86 12.05 17.73 0.85
N SER A 87 12.48 18.13 -0.35
CA SER A 87 11.96 19.27 -1.08
C SER A 87 11.63 18.91 -2.53
N GLU A 88 11.08 19.84 -3.30
CA GLU A 88 10.68 19.53 -4.68
C GLU A 88 11.88 19.17 -5.57
N SER A 89 13.05 19.79 -5.33
CA SER A 89 14.28 19.48 -6.07
C SER A 89 14.90 18.12 -5.72
N ASP A 90 14.35 17.42 -4.73
CA ASP A 90 14.78 16.06 -4.38
C ASP A 90 13.89 14.98 -5.04
N ILE A 91 12.88 15.39 -5.82
CA ILE A 91 11.99 14.49 -6.56
C ILE A 91 12.54 14.33 -7.97
N ASP A 92 13.42 13.36 -8.13
CA ASP A 92 14.17 13.07 -9.37
C ASP A 92 13.95 11.63 -9.87
N GLY A 93 13.13 10.83 -9.19
CA GLY A 93 12.92 9.42 -9.50
C GLY A 93 14.09 8.50 -9.14
N HIS A 94 15.15 9.02 -8.51
CA HIS A 94 16.30 8.24 -8.07
C HIS A 94 16.23 7.89 -6.57
N PHE A 95 16.23 6.59 -6.27
CA PHE A 95 16.21 6.08 -4.90
C PHE A 95 17.62 6.10 -4.29
N GLY A 96 18.15 7.30 -4.09
CA GLY A 96 19.49 7.54 -3.54
C GLY A 96 19.55 7.54 -2.01
N PRO A 97 20.71 7.96 -1.44
CA PRO A 97 20.91 8.07 0.00
C PRO A 97 19.90 9.00 0.70
N ASN A 98 19.51 10.09 0.05
CA ASN A 98 18.49 11.01 0.59
C ASN A 98 17.13 10.32 0.72
N THR A 99 16.65 9.68 -0.37
CA THR A 99 15.40 8.91 -0.39
C THR A 99 15.44 7.76 0.61
N THR A 100 16.56 7.05 0.72
CA THR A 100 16.75 5.96 1.68
C THR A 100 16.63 6.44 3.12
N HIS A 101 17.34 7.51 3.48
CA HIS A 101 17.29 8.07 4.83
C HIS A 101 15.88 8.57 5.18
N ALA A 102 15.25 9.33 4.28
CA ALA A 102 13.91 9.84 4.45
C ALA A 102 12.87 8.71 4.57
N THR A 103 13.03 7.63 3.81
CA THR A 103 12.18 6.42 3.91
C THR A 103 12.31 5.78 5.29
N LYS A 104 13.53 5.60 5.80
CA LYS A 104 13.76 5.04 7.14
C LYS A 104 13.10 5.88 8.24
N TRP A 105 13.23 7.21 8.13
CA TRP A 105 12.58 8.12 9.06
C TRP A 105 11.05 7.97 8.98
N LEU A 106 10.49 7.88 7.78
CA LEU A 106 9.04 7.77 7.61
C LEU A 106 8.50 6.42 8.12
N GLN A 107 9.21 5.32 7.89
CA GLN A 107 8.86 4.00 8.45
C GLN A 107 8.82 4.02 9.98
N TRP A 108 9.79 4.68 10.62
CA TRP A 108 9.76 4.91 12.06
C TRP A 108 8.55 5.76 12.49
N LYS A 109 8.29 6.86 11.78
CA LYS A 109 7.15 7.73 12.09
C LYS A 109 5.79 7.07 11.89
N PHE A 110 5.70 6.13 10.96
CA PHE A 110 4.53 5.27 10.77
C PHE A 110 4.39 4.17 11.83
N GLY A 111 5.36 4.03 12.73
CA GLY A 111 5.36 3.03 13.79
C GLY A 111 5.66 1.62 13.29
N LEU A 112 6.31 1.47 12.13
CA LEU A 112 6.71 0.16 11.59
C LEU A 112 7.95 -0.39 12.28
N VAL A 113 8.74 0.48 12.91
CA VAL A 113 9.95 0.17 13.68
C VAL A 113 10.09 1.15 14.84
N ASP A 114 10.83 0.77 15.89
CA ASP A 114 11.01 1.62 17.09
C ASP A 114 11.99 2.78 16.90
N SER A 115 12.87 2.71 15.88
CA SER A 115 13.84 3.75 15.58
C SER A 115 14.20 3.79 14.08
N PRO A 116 14.65 4.93 13.53
CA PRO A 116 15.09 5.01 12.14
C PRO A 116 16.27 4.08 11.80
N SER A 117 17.10 3.72 12.77
CA SER A 117 18.22 2.79 12.56
C SER A 117 17.79 1.34 12.35
N LYS A 118 16.60 0.95 12.84
CA LYS A 118 16.02 -0.39 12.63
C LYS A 118 15.25 -0.50 11.32
N ALA A 119 14.94 0.62 10.67
CA ALA A 119 14.28 0.63 9.37
C ALA A 119 15.23 0.16 8.26
N ASP A 120 14.70 -0.63 7.33
CA ASP A 120 15.43 -1.12 6.16
C ASP A 120 15.57 -0.04 5.06
N GLY A 121 14.68 0.96 5.05
CA GLY A 121 14.65 2.01 4.04
C GLY A 121 14.10 1.54 2.69
N ARG A 122 13.40 0.39 2.67
CA ARG A 122 12.77 -0.18 1.48
C ARG A 122 11.26 0.05 1.53
N VAL A 123 10.68 0.49 0.43
CA VAL A 123 9.24 0.75 0.34
C VAL A 123 8.54 -0.53 -0.09
N GLY A 124 8.29 -1.40 0.88
CA GLY A 124 7.51 -2.62 0.67
C GLY A 124 6.03 -2.47 1.04
N PRO A 125 5.25 -3.56 0.94
CA PRO A 125 3.82 -3.62 1.23
C PRO A 125 3.38 -2.93 2.52
N ASN A 126 4.12 -3.13 3.63
CA ASN A 126 3.79 -2.51 4.92
C ASN A 126 4.01 -0.99 4.92
N THR A 127 5.04 -0.52 4.21
CA THR A 127 5.36 0.90 4.11
C THR A 127 4.32 1.61 3.25
N PHE A 128 3.96 1.01 2.12
CA PHE A 128 2.89 1.48 1.26
C PHE A 128 1.53 1.49 1.95
N ARG A 129 1.14 0.40 2.62
CA ARG A 129 -0.09 0.33 3.42
C ARG A 129 -0.15 1.42 4.49
N ALA A 130 0.97 1.73 5.14
CA ALA A 130 1.03 2.80 6.12
C ALA A 130 0.84 4.18 5.47
N ALA A 131 1.47 4.43 4.32
CA ALA A 131 1.31 5.66 3.55
C ALA A 131 -0.13 5.85 3.01
N GLN A 132 -0.78 4.77 2.58
CA GLN A 132 -2.14 4.80 2.03
C GLN A 132 -3.17 5.41 3.00
N LYS A 133 -2.95 5.31 4.32
CA LYS A 133 -3.80 5.92 5.35
C LYS A 133 -3.92 7.44 5.24
N TYR A 134 -3.00 8.08 4.50
CA TYR A 134 -2.98 9.52 4.26
C TYR A 134 -3.64 9.92 2.93
N LEU A 135 -4.17 8.96 2.15
CA LEU A 135 -5.00 9.27 0.97
C LEU A 135 -6.41 9.66 1.41
N VAL A 136 -6.78 10.90 1.13
CA VAL A 136 -8.15 11.40 1.32
C VAL A 136 -8.81 11.47 -0.06
N ARG A 137 -9.93 10.74 -0.23
CA ARG A 137 -10.72 10.83 -1.47
C ARG A 137 -11.35 12.21 -1.58
N THR A 138 -11.08 12.91 -2.69
CA THR A 138 -11.63 14.23 -2.99
C THR A 138 -12.71 14.20 -4.07
N GLY A 139 -12.81 13.12 -4.84
CA GLY A 139 -13.87 12.95 -5.86
C GLY A 139 -13.71 11.68 -6.69
N GLY A 140 -14.51 11.59 -7.76
CA GLY A 140 -14.50 10.47 -8.69
C GLY A 140 -15.43 9.31 -8.30
N ILE A 141 -15.40 8.24 -9.08
CA ILE A 141 -16.28 7.06 -8.94
C ILE A 141 -15.41 5.87 -8.54
N THR A 142 -15.78 5.16 -7.47
CA THR A 142 -14.98 4.05 -6.91
C THR A 142 -15.27 2.70 -7.55
N THR A 143 -16.16 2.65 -8.53
CA THR A 143 -16.45 1.44 -9.31
C THR A 143 -15.22 1.02 -10.12
N PRO A 144 -14.94 -0.28 -10.27
CA PRO A 144 -13.86 -0.75 -11.15
C PRO A 144 -13.97 -0.12 -12.54
N GLY A 145 -12.83 0.26 -13.12
CA GLY A 145 -12.79 0.93 -14.43
C GLY A 145 -12.93 2.45 -14.39
N SER A 146 -13.17 3.05 -13.21
CA SER A 146 -13.40 4.50 -13.07
C SER A 146 -12.23 5.25 -12.44
N THR A 147 -12.13 6.54 -12.76
CA THR A 147 -11.14 7.42 -12.13
C THR A 147 -11.59 7.87 -10.74
N VAL A 148 -10.68 7.79 -9.78
CA VAL A 148 -10.83 8.32 -8.42
C VAL A 148 -9.78 9.40 -8.18
N TYR A 149 -10.18 10.50 -7.53
CA TYR A 149 -9.29 11.60 -7.18
C TYR A 149 -8.99 11.58 -5.68
N PHE A 150 -7.73 11.84 -5.37
CA PHE A 150 -7.20 11.87 -4.02
C PHE A 150 -6.41 13.14 -3.76
N ARG A 151 -6.37 13.50 -2.48
CA ARG A 151 -5.33 14.32 -1.92
C ARG A 151 -4.58 13.49 -0.90
N TYR A 152 -3.29 13.31 -1.12
CA TYR A 152 -2.39 12.71 -0.14
C TYR A 152 -2.03 13.79 0.89
N GLU A 153 -2.49 13.64 2.12
CA GLU A 153 -2.31 14.63 3.20
C GLU A 153 -1.16 14.22 4.11
N GLY A 154 0.06 14.65 3.79
CA GLY A 154 1.19 14.48 4.69
C GLY A 154 1.17 15.48 5.85
N TRP A 155 2.03 15.29 6.85
CA TRP A 155 2.09 16.19 8.01
C TRP A 155 2.47 17.64 7.68
N ARG A 156 3.07 17.89 6.51
CA ARG A 156 3.60 19.22 6.14
C ARG A 156 2.96 19.79 4.88
N TYR A 157 2.74 18.95 3.87
CA TYR A 157 2.12 19.35 2.61
C TYR A 157 1.13 18.29 2.14
N GLY A 158 0.16 18.72 1.35
CA GLY A 158 -0.70 17.82 0.59
C GLY A 158 -0.31 17.80 -0.89
N THR A 159 -0.45 16.65 -1.54
CA THR A 159 -0.27 16.51 -2.99
C THR A 159 -1.48 15.82 -3.62
N ASN A 160 -1.84 16.24 -4.84
CA ASN A 160 -2.96 15.66 -5.55
C ASN A 160 -2.51 14.40 -6.28
N MET A 161 -3.33 13.36 -6.20
CA MET A 161 -3.11 12.09 -6.88
C MET A 161 -4.44 11.60 -7.46
N SER A 162 -4.39 10.68 -8.40
CA SER A 162 -5.58 10.00 -8.89
C SER A 162 -5.26 8.54 -9.17
N ARG A 163 -6.29 7.71 -9.18
CA ARG A 163 -6.24 6.36 -9.72
C ARG A 163 -7.08 6.38 -10.99
N ASN A 164 -6.48 6.11 -12.15
CA ASN A 164 -7.20 6.17 -13.42
C ASN A 164 -8.11 4.94 -13.62
N GLY A 165 -8.86 4.89 -14.73
CA GLY A 165 -9.74 3.76 -15.04
C GLY A 165 -9.04 2.40 -15.21
N GLN A 166 -7.72 2.36 -15.36
CA GLN A 166 -6.93 1.11 -15.38
C GLN A 166 -6.46 0.69 -13.98
N GLY A 167 -6.78 1.48 -12.95
CA GLY A 167 -6.31 1.25 -11.59
C GLY A 167 -4.94 1.85 -11.30
N ILE A 168 -4.30 2.51 -12.27
CA ILE A 168 -2.92 3.02 -12.15
C ILE A 168 -2.93 4.34 -11.38
N TYR A 169 -2.01 4.47 -10.42
CA TYR A 169 -1.81 5.71 -9.69
C TYR A 169 -1.07 6.75 -10.54
N VAL A 170 -1.61 7.96 -10.53
CA VAL A 170 -1.16 9.11 -11.31
C VAL A 170 -0.95 10.29 -10.37
N PHE A 171 0.15 11.02 -10.52
CA PHE A 171 0.47 12.21 -9.73
C PHE A 171 0.99 13.33 -10.63
N GLN A 172 0.93 14.57 -10.14
CA GLN A 172 1.47 15.72 -10.83
C GLN A 172 2.97 15.87 -10.53
N ASP A 173 3.82 16.06 -11.55
CA ASP A 173 5.29 16.13 -11.42
C ASP A 173 5.84 17.51 -11.00
N GLY A 174 4.98 18.43 -10.58
CA GLY A 174 5.37 19.79 -10.18
C GLY A 174 5.54 20.75 -11.35
N THR A 175 5.48 20.25 -12.60
CA THR A 175 5.40 21.04 -13.84
C THR A 175 4.04 20.96 -14.53
N ASP A 176 3.02 20.53 -13.79
CA ASP A 176 1.64 20.30 -14.25
C ASP A 176 1.47 19.15 -15.26
N HIS A 177 2.49 18.28 -15.38
CA HIS A 177 2.35 17.03 -16.12
C HIS A 177 1.95 15.88 -15.19
N ALA A 178 0.90 15.16 -15.62
CA ALA A 178 0.44 13.95 -14.96
C ALA A 178 1.34 12.76 -15.35
N ARG A 179 1.93 12.11 -14.35
CA ARG A 179 2.82 10.95 -14.49
C ARG A 179 2.18 9.71 -13.91
N GLN A 180 2.28 8.59 -14.62
CA GLN A 180 1.87 7.29 -14.13
C GLN A 180 2.98 6.68 -13.30
N ALA A 181 2.68 6.16 -12.11
CA ALA A 181 3.64 5.59 -11.18
C ALA A 181 4.19 4.22 -11.66
N ASN A 182 4.92 4.24 -12.77
CA ASN A 182 5.47 3.07 -13.41
C ASN A 182 6.81 2.66 -12.79
N TYR A 183 7.10 1.37 -12.85
CA TYR A 183 8.33 0.78 -12.31
C TYR A 183 9.48 0.76 -13.34
N ASP A 184 9.18 0.85 -14.63
CA ASP A 184 10.10 0.50 -15.71
C ASP A 184 10.91 1.68 -16.27
N SER A 185 10.47 2.92 -16.06
CA SER A 185 11.12 4.14 -16.54
C SER A 185 11.06 5.27 -15.51
N ASN A 186 12.09 6.13 -15.53
CA ASN A 186 12.08 7.41 -14.82
C ASN A 186 11.61 8.51 -15.76
N GLU A 187 10.56 9.24 -15.38
CA GLU A 187 10.02 10.37 -16.13
C GLU A 187 10.18 11.71 -15.39
N CYS A 188 10.98 11.74 -14.33
CA CYS A 188 11.14 12.88 -13.43
C CYS A 188 12.56 13.45 -13.41
N ASP A 189 13.45 12.95 -14.29
CA ASP A 189 14.83 13.43 -14.44
C ASP A 189 14.97 14.56 -15.48
#